data_AF-Q0HVM4-F1
#
_entry.id   AF-Q0HVM4-F1
#
_cell.length_a   1.000
_cell.length_b   1.000
_cell.length_c   1.000
_cell.angle_alpha   90.00
_cell.angle_beta   90.00
_cell.angle_gamma   90.00
#
_symmetry.space_group_name_H-M   'P 1'
#
loop_
_entity.id
_entity.type
_entity.pdbx_description
1 polymer ?
#
loop_
_entity_poly.entity_id
_entity_poly.type
_entity_poly.pdbx_seq_one_letter_code
_entity_poly.pdbx_strand_id
1 'polypeptide(L)'
;MSIWKELYDIFDKERSRWQQSSAGKQAISFELKANLGFLADALSSDLPQQAIIQGLECTLFEAKIKEGLALTSLNHRKVTLKFIGEFAEFAKYVGKENAELVENAYSKIKSLQKLASAKPDNNYDLKIKSLFRFLVFLVAHIEQRPLTRQSAKG
;
A
#
# COMPACT_ATOMS: atom_id res chain seq x y z
N MET A 1 -13.70 -11.31 -14.36
CA MET A 1 -13.69 -10.83 -12.97
C MET A 1 -12.83 -9.58 -12.89
N SER A 2 -13.12 -8.64 -11.98
CA SER A 2 -12.29 -7.45 -11.82
C SER A 2 -11.00 -7.80 -11.08
N ILE A 3 -9.83 -7.36 -11.57
CA ILE A 3 -8.53 -7.40 -10.88
C ILE A 3 -8.65 -6.97 -9.41
N TRP A 4 -9.59 -6.06 -9.11
CA TRP A 4 -9.95 -5.64 -7.76
C TRP A 4 -10.27 -6.81 -6.82
N LYS A 5 -11.13 -7.73 -7.27
CA LYS A 5 -11.63 -8.83 -6.45
C LYS A 5 -10.52 -9.84 -6.15
N GLU A 6 -9.70 -10.13 -7.16
CA GLU A 6 -8.52 -11.00 -6.99
C GLU A 6 -7.51 -10.41 -5.98
N LEU A 7 -7.23 -9.10 -6.04
CA LEU A 7 -6.33 -8.45 -5.09
C LEU A 7 -6.91 -8.39 -3.67
N TYR A 8 -8.23 -8.24 -3.53
CA TYR A 8 -8.91 -8.29 -2.24
C TYR A 8 -8.85 -9.68 -1.61
N ASP A 9 -9.14 -10.74 -2.38
CA ASP A 9 -9.10 -12.13 -1.89
C ASP A 9 -7.69 -12.52 -1.44
N ILE A 10 -6.65 -12.04 -2.16
CA ILE A 10 -5.26 -12.19 -1.75
C ILE A 10 -5.00 -11.43 -0.45
N PHE A 11 -5.47 -10.19 -0.33
CA PHE A 11 -5.27 -9.37 0.87
C PHE A 11 -5.91 -10.00 2.13
N ASP A 12 -7.16 -10.43 2.04
CA ASP A 12 -7.93 -10.95 3.18
C ASP A 12 -7.27 -12.19 3.80
N LYS A 13 -6.82 -13.10 2.93
CA LYS A 13 -6.07 -14.30 3.34
C LYS A 13 -4.77 -13.97 4.07
N GLU A 14 -4.10 -12.89 3.69
CA GLU A 14 -2.79 -12.52 4.22
C GLU A 14 -2.85 -11.66 5.49
N ARG A 15 -3.93 -10.91 5.71
CA ARG A 15 -4.18 -10.09 6.91
C ARG A 15 -4.05 -10.89 8.21
N SER A 16 -4.48 -12.16 8.20
CA SER A 16 -4.47 -13.06 9.36
C SER A 16 -3.07 -13.45 9.87
N ARG A 17 -2.00 -13.23 9.08
CA ARG A 17 -0.66 -13.81 9.33
C ARG A 17 0.40 -12.81 9.77
N TRP A 18 0.04 -11.54 9.99
CA TRP A 18 1.00 -10.47 10.23
C TRP A 18 1.36 -10.32 11.72
N GLN A 19 2.28 -11.16 12.22
CA GLN A 19 3.01 -10.87 13.47
C GLN A 19 4.49 -11.26 13.37
N GLN A 20 5.33 -10.39 13.95
CA GLN A 20 6.78 -10.49 14.27
C GLN A 20 7.76 -9.72 13.35
N SER A 21 8.33 -8.59 13.85
CA SER A 21 9.73 -8.14 13.68
C SER A 21 9.94 -6.64 14.05
N SER A 22 10.98 -6.32 14.83
CA SER A 22 11.65 -5.01 15.09
C SER A 22 10.78 -3.72 15.15
N ALA A 23 10.66 -3.13 16.35
CA ALA A 23 9.70 -2.05 16.71
C ALA A 23 9.56 -0.86 15.72
N GLY A 24 10.65 -0.29 15.20
CA GLY A 24 10.57 0.87 14.29
C GLY A 24 10.12 0.52 12.87
N LYS A 25 10.61 -0.61 12.33
CA LYS A 25 10.19 -1.14 11.03
C LYS A 25 8.77 -1.71 11.11
N GLN A 26 8.43 -2.30 12.26
CA GLN A 26 7.09 -2.80 12.55
C GLN A 26 6.06 -1.69 12.54
N ALA A 27 6.38 -0.52 13.10
CA ALA A 27 5.44 0.61 13.14
C ALA A 27 5.03 1.07 11.74
N ILE A 28 6.00 1.28 10.83
CA ILE A 28 5.72 1.69 9.45
C ILE A 28 5.04 0.57 8.67
N SER A 29 5.51 -0.68 8.80
CA SER A 29 4.86 -1.84 8.17
C SER A 29 3.42 -2.01 8.65
N PHE A 30 3.16 -1.79 9.95
CA PHE A 30 1.84 -1.88 10.55
C PHE A 30 0.92 -0.78 10.03
N GLU A 31 1.35 0.48 9.96
CA GLU A 31 0.55 1.57 9.40
C GLU A 31 0.25 1.34 7.90
N LEU A 32 1.21 0.86 7.11
CA LEU A 32 0.97 0.50 5.71
C LEU A 32 -0.09 -0.61 5.58
N LYS A 33 -0.02 -1.63 6.45
CA LYS A 33 -0.98 -2.73 6.50
C LYS A 33 -2.35 -2.28 6.96
N ALA A 34 -2.42 -1.39 7.96
CA ALA A 34 -3.65 -0.78 8.45
C ALA A 34 -4.33 0.04 7.35
N ASN A 35 -3.58 0.92 6.68
CA ASN A 35 -4.07 1.68 5.52
C ASN A 35 -4.55 0.79 4.39
N LEU A 36 -3.79 -0.28 4.06
CA LEU A 36 -4.20 -1.22 3.03
C LEU A 36 -5.50 -1.94 3.40
N GLY A 37 -5.63 -2.40 4.65
CA GLY A 37 -6.85 -3.06 5.13
C GLY A 37 -8.04 -2.13 5.18
N PHE A 38 -7.84 -0.91 5.66
CA PHE A 38 -8.87 0.11 5.62
C PHE A 38 -9.32 0.40 4.19
N LEU A 39 -8.40 0.57 3.22
CA LEU A 39 -8.78 0.75 1.81
C LEU A 39 -9.56 -0.45 1.26
N ALA A 40 -9.16 -1.67 1.60
CA ALA A 40 -9.84 -2.90 1.17
C ALA A 40 -11.29 -2.93 1.68
N ASP A 41 -11.47 -2.69 2.99
CA ASP A 41 -12.77 -2.71 3.65
C ASP A 41 -13.66 -1.54 3.18
N ALA A 42 -13.06 -0.36 3.03
CA ALA A 42 -13.76 0.84 2.58
C ALA A 42 -14.25 0.76 1.13
N LEU A 43 -13.43 0.20 0.23
CA LEU A 43 -13.78 0.03 -1.18
C LEU A 43 -14.76 -1.13 -1.41
N SER A 44 -14.73 -2.17 -0.57
CA SER A 44 -15.72 -3.25 -0.62
C SER A 44 -17.07 -2.85 -0.03
N SER A 45 -17.07 -1.89 0.90
CA SER A 45 -18.28 -1.35 1.55
C SER A 45 -18.82 -0.09 0.87
N ASP A 46 -18.30 0.28 -0.31
CA ASP A 46 -18.68 1.48 -1.07
C ASP A 46 -18.71 2.78 -0.22
N LEU A 47 -17.73 2.96 0.67
CA LEU A 47 -17.66 4.16 1.50
C LEU A 47 -17.49 5.42 0.65
N PRO A 48 -18.02 6.58 1.10
CA PRO A 48 -17.82 7.85 0.42
C PRO A 48 -16.33 8.17 0.26
N GLN A 49 -15.93 8.61 -0.93
CA GLN A 49 -14.51 8.89 -1.25
C GLN A 49 -13.83 9.79 -0.21
N GLN A 50 -14.55 10.79 0.30
CA GLN A 50 -14.03 11.68 1.33
C GLN A 50 -13.73 10.97 2.66
N ALA A 51 -14.59 10.05 3.08
CA ALA A 51 -14.38 9.23 4.26
C ALA A 51 -13.17 8.30 4.07
N ILE A 52 -13.01 7.71 2.87
CA ILE A 52 -11.82 6.92 2.53
C ILE A 52 -10.56 7.77 2.64
N ILE A 53 -10.55 8.99 2.12
CA ILE A 53 -9.33 9.81 2.11
C ILE A 53 -8.97 10.30 3.53
N GLN A 54 -9.98 10.65 4.33
CA GLN A 54 -9.80 11.10 5.71
C GLN A 54 -9.36 9.97 6.65
N GLY A 55 -9.76 8.73 6.38
CA GLY A 55 -9.37 7.57 7.19
C GLY A 55 -7.95 7.04 6.93
N LEU A 56 -7.21 7.59 5.96
CA LEU A 56 -5.82 7.20 5.71
C LEU A 56 -4.87 7.82 6.75
N GLU A 57 -3.99 6.99 7.31
CA GLU A 57 -3.06 7.35 8.37
C GLU A 57 -1.65 7.64 7.84
N CYS A 58 -0.97 8.63 8.43
CA CYS A 58 0.45 8.95 8.20
C CYS A 58 1.23 9.19 9.50
N THR A 59 0.61 9.01 10.65
CA THR A 59 1.09 9.51 11.94
C THR A 59 2.33 8.77 12.41
N LEU A 60 2.36 7.44 12.30
CA LEU A 60 3.51 6.62 12.68
C LEU A 60 4.69 6.87 11.74
N PHE A 61 4.45 6.95 10.43
CA PHE A 61 5.48 7.32 9.49
C PHE A 61 6.10 8.70 9.81
N GLU A 62 5.26 9.73 10.00
CA GLU A 62 5.73 11.07 10.34
C GLU A 62 6.54 11.11 11.64
N ALA A 63 6.05 10.44 12.68
CA ALA A 63 6.75 10.34 13.95
C ALA A 63 8.13 9.71 13.77
N LYS A 64 8.23 8.60 13.02
CA LYS A 64 9.50 7.91 12.80
C LYS A 64 10.48 8.68 11.93
N ILE A 65 10.00 9.39 10.92
CA ILE A 65 10.87 10.31 10.15
C ILE A 65 11.38 11.43 11.06
N LYS A 66 10.54 12.00 11.91
CA LYS A 66 10.93 13.06 12.87
C LYS A 66 11.92 12.56 13.93
N GLU A 67 11.81 11.31 14.36
CA GLU A 67 12.77 10.62 15.23
C GLU A 67 14.12 10.30 14.54
N GLY A 68 14.26 10.61 13.24
CA GLY A 68 15.49 10.35 12.48
C GLY A 68 15.64 8.91 12.01
N LEU A 69 14.54 8.14 11.93
CA LEU A 69 14.59 6.78 11.38
C LEU A 69 15.07 6.83 9.92
N ALA A 70 16.23 6.22 9.67
CA ALA A 70 16.69 6.00 8.31
C ALA A 70 15.81 4.93 7.63
N LEU A 71 15.02 5.32 6.63
CA LEU A 71 14.18 4.39 5.86
C LEU A 71 15.00 3.32 5.13
N THR A 72 16.29 3.55 4.90
CA THR A 72 17.25 2.53 4.42
C THR A 72 17.26 1.28 5.30
N SER A 73 16.92 1.44 6.59
CA SER A 73 16.75 0.30 7.50
C SER A 73 15.58 -0.61 7.11
N LEU A 74 14.59 -0.17 6.33
CA LEU A 74 13.42 -0.98 5.87
C LEU A 74 13.75 -2.05 4.82
N ASN A 75 15.05 -2.36 4.65
CA ASN A 75 15.65 -3.31 3.71
C ASN A 75 15.98 -2.67 2.34
N HIS A 76 17.21 -2.92 1.88
CA HIS A 76 17.75 -2.44 0.59
C HIS A 76 17.37 -3.30 -0.61
N ARG A 77 16.42 -4.21 -0.45
CA ARG A 77 15.99 -5.05 -1.58
C ARG A 77 15.35 -4.20 -2.64
N LYS A 78 15.81 -4.44 -3.87
CA LYS A 78 15.26 -3.84 -5.08
C LYS A 78 14.16 -4.73 -5.64
N VAL A 79 13.13 -4.08 -6.17
CA VAL A 79 12.07 -4.76 -6.92
C VAL A 79 12.70 -5.40 -8.16
N THR A 80 12.39 -6.66 -8.39
CA THR A 80 12.86 -7.41 -9.55
C THR A 80 11.71 -7.78 -10.48
N LEU A 81 12.03 -8.05 -11.75
CA LEU A 81 11.04 -8.60 -12.69
C LEU A 81 10.41 -9.90 -12.18
N LYS A 82 11.22 -10.76 -11.55
CA LYS A 82 10.75 -12.00 -10.90
C LYS A 82 9.71 -11.73 -9.81
N PHE A 83 9.86 -10.64 -9.05
CA PHE A 83 8.94 -10.29 -7.98
C PHE A 83 7.57 -9.84 -8.50
N ILE A 84 7.55 -9.01 -9.54
CA ILE A 84 6.30 -8.47 -10.11
C ILE A 84 5.56 -9.46 -11.00
N GLY A 85 6.21 -10.56 -11.41
CA GLY A 85 5.60 -11.59 -12.25
C GLY A 85 5.02 -11.02 -13.54
N GLU A 86 3.75 -11.30 -13.81
CA GLU A 86 3.03 -10.85 -15.02
C GLU A 86 2.35 -9.48 -14.87
N PHE A 87 2.47 -8.83 -13.71
CA PHE A 87 1.80 -7.57 -13.44
C PHE A 87 2.58 -6.38 -14.03
N ALA A 88 2.39 -6.14 -15.33
CA ALA A 88 3.06 -5.07 -16.08
C ALA A 88 2.88 -3.67 -15.48
N GLU A 89 1.80 -3.41 -14.74
CA GLU A 89 1.57 -2.12 -14.08
C GLU A 89 2.64 -1.77 -13.03
N PHE A 90 3.31 -2.78 -12.48
CA PHE A 90 4.38 -2.63 -11.49
C PHE A 90 5.78 -2.58 -12.11
N ALA A 91 5.92 -2.73 -13.44
CA ALA A 91 7.21 -2.66 -14.13
C ALA A 91 7.95 -1.34 -13.87
N LYS A 92 7.22 -0.24 -13.70
CA LYS A 92 7.75 1.09 -13.35
C LYS A 92 8.44 1.16 -11.97
N TYR A 93 8.27 0.14 -11.13
CA TYR A 93 8.89 0.05 -9.82
C TYR A 93 10.14 -0.85 -9.80
N VAL A 94 10.46 -1.56 -10.89
CA VAL A 94 11.65 -2.39 -10.99
C VAL A 94 12.91 -1.55 -10.73
N GLY A 95 13.82 -2.08 -9.92
CA GLY A 95 15.05 -1.40 -9.50
C GLY A 95 14.91 -0.48 -8.30
N LYS A 96 13.68 -0.15 -7.86
CA LYS A 96 13.44 0.70 -6.68
C LYS A 96 13.57 -0.07 -5.38
N GLU A 97 14.02 0.62 -4.33
CA GLU A 97 14.17 0.08 -2.97
C GLU A 97 12.94 0.37 -2.10
N ASN A 98 12.77 -0.39 -1.00
CA ASN A 98 11.65 -0.20 -0.07
C ASN A 98 11.57 1.24 0.46
N ALA A 99 12.71 1.86 0.80
CA ALA A 99 12.74 3.22 1.31
C ALA A 99 12.03 4.20 0.36
N GLU A 100 12.38 4.16 -0.94
CA GLU A 100 11.78 5.01 -1.97
C GLU A 100 10.29 4.71 -2.15
N LEU A 101 9.90 3.43 -2.12
CA LEU A 101 8.51 3.03 -2.31
C LEU A 101 7.62 3.44 -1.12
N VAL A 102 8.15 3.32 0.10
CA VAL A 102 7.47 3.75 1.34
C VAL A 102 7.30 5.26 1.34
N GLU A 103 8.35 6.03 1.04
CA GLU A 103 8.25 7.49 0.94
C GLU A 103 7.22 7.92 -0.12
N ASN A 104 7.20 7.23 -1.27
CA ASN A 104 6.21 7.45 -2.32
C ASN A 104 4.78 7.13 -1.86
N ALA A 105 4.58 6.10 -1.02
CA ALA A 105 3.26 5.75 -0.49
C ALA A 105 2.69 6.88 0.36
N TYR A 106 3.45 7.33 1.34
CA TYR A 106 3.03 8.42 2.23
C TYR A 106 2.92 9.77 1.51
N SER A 107 3.79 10.01 0.52
CA SER A 107 3.64 11.18 -0.36
C SER A 107 2.31 11.14 -1.13
N LYS A 108 1.92 9.98 -1.68
CA LYS A 108 0.63 9.81 -2.37
C LYS A 108 -0.56 10.00 -1.44
N ILE A 109 -0.50 9.44 -0.22
CA ILE A 109 -1.57 9.60 0.78
C ILE A 109 -1.74 11.09 1.11
N LYS A 110 -0.67 11.79 1.46
CA LYS A 110 -0.71 13.22 1.77
C LYS A 110 -1.19 14.07 0.61
N SER A 111 -0.71 13.80 -0.61
CA SER A 111 -1.17 14.51 -1.80
C SER A 111 -2.66 14.30 -2.03
N LEU A 112 -3.16 13.07 -1.84
CA LEU A 112 -4.58 12.76 -1.98
C LEU A 112 -5.42 13.51 -0.92
N GLN A 113 -4.99 13.49 0.34
CA GLN A 113 -5.62 14.24 1.43
C GLN A 113 -5.67 15.73 1.15
N LYS A 114 -4.55 16.34 0.74
CA LYS A 114 -4.49 17.77 0.40
C LYS A 114 -5.40 18.12 -0.76
N LEU A 115 -5.43 17.29 -1.82
CA LEU A 115 -6.30 17.51 -2.96
C LEU A 115 -7.77 17.43 -2.56
N ALA A 116 -8.15 16.41 -1.79
CA ALA A 116 -9.51 16.22 -1.31
C ALA A 116 -9.98 17.35 -0.40
N SER A 117 -9.11 17.89 0.46
CA SER A 117 -9.43 19.07 1.25
C SER A 117 -9.60 20.33 0.38
N ALA A 118 -8.79 20.49 -0.67
CA ALA A 118 -8.86 21.66 -1.55
C ALA A 118 -10.02 21.62 -2.56
N LYS A 119 -10.44 20.41 -2.98
CA LYS A 119 -11.54 20.19 -3.92
C LYS A 119 -12.38 18.99 -3.48
N PRO A 120 -13.26 19.15 -2.47
CA PRO A 120 -14.02 18.03 -1.89
C PRO A 120 -14.95 17.32 -2.87
N ASP A 121 -15.54 18.06 -3.81
CA ASP A 121 -16.55 17.53 -4.76
C ASP A 121 -15.95 16.87 -6.01
N ASN A 122 -14.61 16.80 -6.10
CA ASN A 122 -13.94 16.19 -7.24
C ASN A 122 -13.95 14.66 -7.14
N ASN A 123 -13.87 13.97 -8.28
CA ASN A 123 -13.82 12.51 -8.30
C ASN A 123 -12.39 11.99 -8.07
N TYR A 124 -12.21 11.28 -6.96
CA TYR A 124 -10.95 10.68 -6.52
C TYR A 124 -10.89 9.15 -6.68
N ASP A 125 -11.92 8.51 -7.22
CA ASP A 125 -12.04 7.04 -7.33
C ASP A 125 -10.79 6.40 -7.95
N LEU A 126 -10.32 6.93 -9.08
CA LEU A 126 -9.12 6.41 -9.76
C LEU A 126 -7.85 6.56 -8.92
N LYS A 127 -7.73 7.65 -8.15
CA LYS A 127 -6.57 7.89 -7.27
C LYS A 127 -6.59 6.95 -6.07
N ILE A 128 -7.77 6.73 -5.48
CA ILE A 128 -7.96 5.78 -4.37
C ILE A 128 -7.64 4.36 -4.85
N LYS A 129 -8.20 3.91 -5.97
CA LYS A 129 -7.92 2.58 -6.55
C LYS A 129 -6.46 2.41 -6.94
N SER A 130 -5.82 3.46 -7.48
CA SER A 130 -4.38 3.44 -7.77
C SER A 130 -3.53 3.36 -6.50
N LEU A 131 -3.94 4.04 -5.41
CA LEU A 131 -3.25 3.96 -4.13
C LEU A 131 -3.36 2.55 -3.54
N PHE A 132 -4.56 1.96 -3.56
CA PHE A 132 -4.76 0.58 -3.12
C PHE A 132 -3.83 -0.39 -3.85
N ARG A 133 -3.84 -0.40 -5.20
CA ARG A 133 -2.96 -1.29 -5.99
C ARG A 133 -1.49 -1.10 -5.64
N PHE A 134 -1.08 0.15 -5.42
CA PHE A 134 0.28 0.46 -5.02
C PHE A 134 0.62 -0.08 -3.62
N LEU A 135 -0.29 0.06 -2.65
CA LEU A 135 -0.10 -0.47 -1.30
C LEU A 135 -0.09 -2.00 -1.27
N VAL A 136 -0.93 -2.67 -2.08
CA VAL A 136 -0.87 -4.14 -2.24
C VAL A 136 0.53 -4.57 -2.69
N PHE A 137 1.04 -3.95 -3.75
CA PHE A 137 2.38 -4.22 -4.26
C PHE A 137 3.46 -3.95 -3.20
N LEU A 138 3.39 -2.81 -2.52
CA LEU A 138 4.39 -2.41 -1.53
C LEU A 138 4.41 -3.36 -0.32
N VAL A 139 3.25 -3.68 0.23
CA VAL A 139 3.15 -4.62 1.36
C VAL A 139 3.67 -5.99 0.94
N ALA A 140 3.30 -6.50 -0.24
CA ALA A 140 3.84 -7.75 -0.76
C ALA A 140 5.37 -7.73 -0.89
N HIS A 141 5.95 -6.60 -1.31
CA HIS A 141 7.39 -6.46 -1.48
C HIS A 141 8.14 -6.40 -0.15
N ILE A 142 7.60 -5.66 0.82
CA ILE A 142 8.14 -5.60 2.20
C ILE A 142 8.14 -7.00 2.84
N GLU A 143 7.06 -7.76 2.64
CA GLU A 143 6.90 -9.13 3.15
C GLU A 143 7.62 -10.19 2.31
N GLN A 144 8.27 -9.81 1.22
CA GLN A 144 9.01 -10.70 0.31
C GLN A 144 8.13 -11.79 -0.33
N ARG A 145 6.86 -11.46 -0.60
CA ARG A 145 5.90 -12.36 -1.23
C ARG A 145 5.71 -11.96 -2.69
N PRO A 146 6.27 -12.72 -3.65
CA PRO A 146 6.11 -12.40 -5.06
C PRO A 146 4.64 -12.36 -5.44
N LEU A 147 4.27 -11.40 -6.26
CA LEU A 147 2.92 -11.34 -6.81
C LEU A 147 2.79 -12.47 -7.83
N THR A 148 1.89 -13.40 -7.55
CA THR A 148 1.54 -14.49 -8.47
C THR A 148 0.09 -14.32 -8.86
N ARG A 149 -0.22 -14.42 -10.15
CA ARG A 149 -1.60 -14.69 -10.55
C ARG A 149 -1.91 -16.10 -10.08
N GLN A 150 -2.66 -16.24 -8.98
CA GLN A 150 -3.40 -17.48 -8.83
C GLN A 150 -4.39 -17.48 -10.00
N SER A 151 -4.22 -18.43 -10.92
CA SER A 151 -5.30 -18.77 -11.83
C SER A 151 -6.47 -19.11 -10.93
N ALA A 152 -7.52 -18.28 -10.96
CA ALA A 152 -8.81 -18.64 -10.41
C ALA A 152 -9.24 -19.92 -11.14
N LYS A 153 -8.87 -21.08 -10.58
CA LYS A 153 -9.41 -22.38 -10.92
C LYS A 153 -10.53 -22.61 -9.93
N GLY A 154 -11.77 -22.56 -10.41
CA GLY A 154 -13.00 -22.81 -9.67
C GLY A 154 -14.08 -21.86 -10.10
#